data_AF-A0A6L8EVX9-F1
#
_entry.id   AF-A0A6L8EVX9-F1
#
_cell.length_a   1.000
_cell.length_b   1.000
_cell.length_c   1.000
_cell.angle_alpha   90.00
_cell.angle_beta   90.00
_cell.angle_gamma   90.00
#
_symmetry.space_group_name_H-M   'P 1'
#
loop_
_entity.id
_entity.type
_entity.pdbx_description
1 polymer ?
#
loop_
_entity_poly.entity_id
_entity_poly.type
_entity_poly.pdbx_seq_one_letter_code
_entity_poly.pdbx_strand_id
1 'polypeptide(L)'
;MLFLGLVAFSVLSELALHLLADFSEFFFDRSPLLGIAIVLMALTFFIIGIGGITIGSGATYLCENVTIRSVLQRTMDRFWPLFCCFLLWLLVVTILTVTVIGIPFAIYFAVRWGFFIQTIMFEKPVITIALGRSGELVKPMWWRVFGVLLAIFLLETMVHAIIEISIGFILVATNLVSEVGFIDILEWGLFGGSFEGVTPFFYAISVIIHLAVYALSFPIWIIGITLLYFNQRIRIEGFDIEMQVPQSNTIESDLG
;
A
#
# COMPACT_ATOMS: atom_id res chain seq x y z
N MET A 1 19.31 8.24 0.43
CA MET A 1 19.63 6.85 0.02
C MET A 1 18.71 5.81 0.64
N LEU A 2 18.36 5.89 1.92
CA LEU A 2 17.44 4.93 2.58
C LEU A 2 16.10 4.77 1.86
N PHE A 3 15.45 5.89 1.53
CA PHE A 3 14.15 5.90 0.85
C PHE A 3 14.20 5.25 -0.54
N LEU A 4 15.23 5.56 -1.33
CA LEU A 4 15.41 5.03 -2.69
C LEU A 4 15.55 3.49 -2.70
N GLY A 5 16.28 2.93 -1.73
CA GLY A 5 16.45 1.48 -1.62
C GLY A 5 15.19 0.73 -1.18
N LEU A 6 14.30 1.37 -0.42
CA LEU A 6 13.02 0.78 -0.03
C LEU A 6 12.02 0.78 -1.19
N VAL A 7 11.97 1.88 -1.94
CA VAL A 7 11.16 2.01 -3.16
C VAL A 7 11.59 1.00 -4.21
N ALA A 8 12.89 0.68 -4.31
CA ALA A 8 13.39 -0.34 -5.24
C ALA A 8 12.71 -1.70 -5.06
N PHE A 9 12.40 -2.13 -3.82
CA PHE A 9 11.67 -3.38 -3.60
C PHE A 9 10.24 -3.32 -4.12
N SER A 10 9.54 -2.20 -3.92
CA SER A 10 8.20 -2.00 -4.49
C SER A 10 8.25 -2.02 -6.02
N VAL A 11 9.24 -1.40 -6.65
CA VAL A 11 9.43 -1.39 -8.11
C VAL A 11 9.70 -2.80 -8.64
N LEU A 12 10.51 -3.60 -7.94
CA LEU A 12 10.75 -5.00 -8.31
C LEU A 12 9.47 -5.86 -8.22
N SER A 13 8.64 -5.62 -7.20
CA SER A 13 7.31 -6.24 -7.13
C SER A 13 6.44 -5.85 -8.32
N GLU A 14 6.39 -4.56 -8.64
CA GLU A 14 5.55 -4.05 -9.72
C GLU A 14 5.98 -4.60 -11.08
N LEU A 15 7.29 -4.66 -11.33
CA LEU A 15 7.86 -5.30 -12.51
C LEU A 15 7.45 -6.79 -12.59
N ALA A 16 7.50 -7.51 -11.47
CA ALA A 16 7.10 -8.92 -11.44
C ALA A 16 5.60 -9.11 -11.71
N LEU A 17 4.74 -8.18 -11.28
CA LEU A 17 3.31 -8.20 -11.58
C LEU A 17 3.03 -7.90 -13.05
N HIS A 18 3.68 -6.88 -13.62
CA HIS A 18 3.58 -6.58 -15.05
C HIS A 18 4.01 -7.77 -15.92
N LEU A 19 5.16 -8.36 -15.61
CA LEU A 19 5.62 -9.56 -16.32
C LEU A 19 4.65 -10.73 -16.15
N LEU A 20 4.08 -10.91 -14.96
CA LEU A 20 3.10 -11.96 -14.72
C LEU A 20 1.82 -11.71 -15.52
N ALA A 21 1.33 -10.47 -15.59
CA ALA A 21 0.11 -10.13 -16.32
C ALA A 21 0.26 -10.41 -17.81
N ASP A 22 1.30 -9.86 -18.43
CA ASP A 22 1.51 -9.95 -19.88
C ASP A 22 1.97 -11.33 -20.35
N PHE A 23 2.63 -12.11 -19.48
CA PHE A 23 3.13 -13.45 -19.81
C PHE A 23 2.46 -14.56 -18.99
N SER A 24 1.27 -14.30 -18.43
CA SER A 24 0.53 -15.25 -17.59
C SER A 24 0.33 -16.58 -18.31
N GLU A 25 -0.22 -16.56 -19.52
CA GLU A 25 -0.42 -17.77 -20.35
C GLU A 25 0.89 -18.52 -20.56
N PHE A 26 1.97 -17.82 -20.92
CA PHE A 26 3.29 -18.43 -21.11
C PHE A 26 3.78 -19.15 -19.84
N PHE A 27 3.67 -18.52 -18.68
CA PHE A 27 4.14 -19.10 -17.42
C PHE A 27 3.28 -20.27 -16.97
N PHE A 28 1.95 -20.12 -17.00
CA PHE A 28 1.02 -21.15 -16.52
C PHE A 28 0.92 -22.35 -17.47
N ASP A 29 1.02 -22.16 -18.79
CA ASP A 29 1.03 -23.25 -19.77
C ASP A 29 2.33 -24.05 -19.76
N ARG A 30 3.48 -23.38 -19.57
CA ARG A 30 4.78 -24.07 -19.48
C ARG A 30 4.90 -24.87 -18.19
N SER A 31 4.59 -24.24 -17.06
CA SER A 31 4.57 -24.91 -15.76
C SER A 31 3.85 -24.06 -14.71
N PRO A 32 2.78 -24.55 -14.08
CA PRO A 32 2.03 -23.77 -13.07
C PRO A 32 2.90 -23.39 -11.87
N LEU A 33 3.94 -24.17 -11.57
CA LEU A 33 4.91 -23.88 -10.51
C LEU A 33 5.68 -22.57 -10.75
N LEU A 34 5.99 -22.24 -12.01
CA LEU A 34 6.73 -21.03 -12.37
C LEU A 34 5.85 -19.79 -12.15
N GLY A 35 4.59 -19.83 -12.61
CA GLY A 35 3.63 -18.74 -12.35
C GLY A 35 3.43 -18.49 -10.85
N ILE A 36 3.24 -19.56 -10.07
CA ILE A 36 3.15 -19.47 -8.60
C ILE A 36 4.43 -18.88 -8.00
N ALA A 37 5.61 -19.28 -8.47
CA ALA A 37 6.88 -18.75 -7.97
C ALA A 37 7.02 -17.24 -8.23
N ILE A 38 6.61 -16.75 -9.41
CA ILE A 38 6.62 -15.31 -9.73
C ILE A 38 5.65 -14.55 -8.83
N VAL A 39 4.44 -15.07 -8.61
CA VAL A 39 3.46 -14.45 -7.69
C VAL A 39 4.04 -14.34 -6.28
N LEU A 40 4.63 -15.42 -5.77
CA LEU A 40 5.23 -15.43 -4.43
C LEU A 40 6.42 -14.47 -4.33
N MET A 41 7.23 -14.38 -5.40
CA MET A 41 8.34 -13.43 -5.49
C MET A 41 7.83 -11.98 -5.47
N ALA A 42 6.84 -11.64 -6.30
CA ALA A 42 6.23 -10.32 -6.35
C ALA A 42 5.67 -9.94 -4.97
N LEU A 43 4.88 -10.82 -4.37
CA LEU A 43 4.27 -10.60 -3.06
C LEU A 43 5.32 -10.44 -1.95
N THR A 44 6.42 -11.19 -2.02
CA THR A 44 7.54 -11.03 -1.09
C THR A 44 8.17 -9.64 -1.21
N PHE A 45 8.50 -9.20 -2.43
CA PHE A 45 9.06 -7.86 -2.65
C PHE A 45 8.09 -6.76 -2.25
N PHE A 46 6.80 -6.93 -2.52
CA PHE A 46 5.75 -6.01 -2.12
C PHE A 46 5.75 -5.79 -0.60
N ILE A 47 5.71 -6.90 0.16
CA ILE A 47 5.68 -6.90 1.63
C ILE A 47 6.92 -6.23 2.22
N ILE A 48 8.09 -6.48 1.64
CA ILE A 48 9.35 -5.85 2.08
C ILE A 48 9.32 -4.35 1.79
N GLY A 49 8.83 -3.95 0.62
CA GLY A 49 8.67 -2.54 0.23
C GLY A 49 7.73 -1.78 1.16
N ILE A 50 6.50 -2.26 1.36
CA ILE A 50 5.50 -1.60 2.24
C ILE A 50 5.96 -1.55 3.69
N GLY A 51 6.54 -2.65 4.21
CA GLY A 51 7.00 -2.72 5.60
C GLY A 51 8.16 -1.76 5.84
N GLY A 52 9.09 -1.73 4.90
CA GLY A 52 10.24 -0.83 4.94
C GLY A 52 9.83 0.65 4.89
N ILE A 53 8.96 1.05 3.95
CA ILE A 53 8.47 2.43 3.85
C ILE A 53 7.68 2.83 5.09
N THR A 54 6.87 1.92 5.65
CA THR A 54 6.13 2.13 6.90
C THR A 54 7.10 2.44 8.05
N ILE A 55 8.10 1.60 8.28
CA ILE A 55 9.10 1.82 9.36
C ILE A 55 9.92 3.10 9.10
N GLY A 56 10.34 3.35 7.85
CA GLY A 56 11.12 4.53 7.50
C GLY A 56 10.34 5.85 7.70
N SER A 57 9.06 5.87 7.34
CA SER A 57 8.19 7.03 7.56
C SER A 57 7.91 7.25 9.05
N GLY A 58 7.66 6.19 9.81
CA GLY A 58 7.52 6.27 11.26
C GLY A 58 8.79 6.74 11.96
N ALA A 59 9.97 6.27 11.54
CA ALA A 59 11.24 6.73 12.09
C ALA A 59 11.48 8.22 11.83
N THR A 60 11.11 8.71 10.64
CA THR A 60 11.19 10.14 10.33
C THR A 60 10.24 10.95 11.20
N TYR A 61 9.01 10.48 11.40
CA TYR A 61 8.02 11.12 12.27
C TYR A 61 8.45 11.14 13.74
N LEU A 62 9.11 10.08 14.21
CA LEU A 62 9.60 9.95 15.59
C LEU A 62 11.00 10.56 15.80
N CYS A 63 11.58 11.21 14.78
CA CYS A 63 12.95 11.73 14.79
C CYS A 63 14.01 10.67 15.18
N GLU A 64 13.78 9.41 14.81
CA GLU A 64 14.71 8.30 15.03
C GLU A 64 15.74 8.22 13.89
N ASN A 65 17.02 8.17 14.24
CA ASN A 65 18.08 7.93 13.25
C ASN A 65 18.11 6.45 12.86
N VAL A 66 17.48 6.10 11.75
CA VAL A 66 17.45 4.72 11.23
C VAL A 66 18.32 4.55 9.98
N THR A 67 18.97 3.40 9.89
CA THR A 67 19.79 3.01 8.74
C THR A 67 18.99 2.04 7.86
N ILE A 68 19.27 1.99 6.56
CA ILE A 68 18.55 1.07 5.64
C ILE A 68 18.61 -0.40 6.11
N ARG A 69 19.76 -0.81 6.66
CA ARG A 69 19.95 -2.16 7.22
C ARG A 69 19.02 -2.42 8.41
N SER A 70 18.86 -1.46 9.31
CA SER A 70 18.00 -1.65 10.49
C SER A 70 16.52 -1.67 10.10
N VAL A 71 16.12 -0.88 9.10
CA VAL A 71 14.75 -0.93 8.55
C VAL A 71 14.49 -2.29 7.90
N LEU A 72 15.43 -2.78 7.09
CA LEU A 72 15.29 -4.07 6.43
C LEU A 72 15.24 -5.22 7.45
N GLN A 73 16.09 -5.21 8.46
CA GLN A 73 16.08 -6.19 9.56
C GLN A 73 14.74 -6.17 10.31
N ARG A 74 14.27 -4.98 10.74
CA ARG A 74 12.99 -4.84 11.44
C ARG A 74 11.80 -5.33 10.59
N THR A 75 11.88 -5.14 9.27
CA THR A 75 10.86 -5.63 8.32
C THR A 75 10.93 -7.15 8.21
N MET A 76 12.14 -7.71 8.13
CA MET A 76 12.36 -9.14 7.96
C MET A 76 11.99 -9.95 9.21
N ASP A 77 12.27 -9.41 10.40
CA ASP A 77 11.84 -9.98 11.68
C ASP A 77 10.31 -10.11 11.77
N ARG A 78 9.58 -9.34 10.96
CA ARG A 78 8.12 -9.27 10.94
C ARG A 78 7.53 -9.67 9.60
N PHE A 79 8.34 -10.26 8.73
CA PHE A 79 7.91 -10.68 7.40
C PHE A 79 6.77 -11.69 7.51
N TRP A 80 6.92 -12.72 8.35
CA TRP A 80 5.94 -13.80 8.45
C TRP A 80 4.57 -13.32 8.97
N PRO A 81 4.48 -12.55 10.07
CA PRO A 81 3.19 -12.00 10.48
C PRO A 81 2.57 -11.09 9.42
N LEU A 82 3.37 -10.26 8.75
CA LEU A 82 2.88 -9.37 7.70
C LEU A 82 2.36 -10.15 6.50
N PHE A 83 3.09 -11.18 6.07
CA PHE A 83 2.71 -12.08 4.98
C PHE A 83 1.40 -12.82 5.26
N CYS A 84 1.27 -13.43 6.44
CA CYS A 84 0.05 -14.14 6.82
C CYS A 84 -1.17 -13.19 6.91
N CYS A 85 -1.01 -12.01 7.52
CA CYS A 85 -2.08 -11.02 7.59
C CYS A 85 -2.45 -10.48 6.20
N PHE A 86 -1.46 -10.23 5.34
CA PHE A 86 -1.69 -9.79 3.97
C PHE A 86 -2.47 -10.83 3.17
N LEU A 87 -2.08 -12.11 3.26
CA LEU A 87 -2.82 -13.19 2.61
C LEU A 87 -4.24 -13.36 3.15
N LEU A 88 -4.44 -13.25 4.46
CA LEU A 88 -5.78 -13.31 5.06
C LEU A 88 -6.65 -12.14 4.57
N TRP A 89 -6.08 -10.94 4.59
CA TRP A 89 -6.75 -9.73 4.11
C TRP A 89 -7.15 -9.88 2.64
N LEU A 90 -6.20 -10.30 1.80
CA LEU A 90 -6.41 -10.53 0.36
C LEU A 90 -7.51 -11.58 0.14
N LEU A 91 -7.43 -12.72 0.82
CA LEU A 91 -8.41 -13.80 0.69
C LEU A 91 -9.82 -13.30 1.03
N VAL A 92 -10.00 -12.66 2.19
CA VAL A 92 -11.33 -12.24 2.66
C VAL A 92 -11.89 -11.14 1.75
N VAL A 93 -11.09 -10.12 1.41
CA VAL A 93 -11.55 -9.01 0.58
C VAL A 93 -11.88 -9.50 -0.83
N THR A 94 -11.06 -10.38 -1.42
CA THR A 94 -11.30 -10.93 -2.76
C THR A 94 -12.55 -11.80 -2.79
N ILE A 95 -12.72 -12.72 -1.83
CA ILE A 95 -13.93 -13.57 -1.77
C ILE A 95 -15.21 -12.72 -1.65
N LEU A 96 -15.17 -11.68 -0.81
CA LEU A 96 -16.31 -10.78 -0.64
C LEU A 96 -16.57 -9.95 -1.91
N THR A 97 -15.52 -9.46 -2.57
CA THR A 97 -15.64 -8.64 -3.79
C THR A 97 -16.19 -9.44 -4.98
N VAL A 98 -15.83 -10.72 -5.10
CA VAL A 98 -16.35 -11.61 -6.16
C VAL A 98 -17.86 -11.77 -6.07
N THR A 99 -18.43 -11.68 -4.87
CA THR A 99 -19.88 -11.66 -4.69
C THR A 99 -20.41 -10.23 -4.79
N VAL A 100 -21.33 -9.94 -5.71
CA VAL A 100 -21.92 -8.59 -5.86
C VAL A 100 -22.52 -8.08 -4.53
N ILE A 101 -23.13 -8.99 -3.76
CA ILE A 101 -23.71 -8.70 -2.43
C ILE A 101 -22.61 -8.46 -1.37
N GLY A 102 -21.42 -9.02 -1.57
CA GLY A 102 -20.29 -8.89 -0.65
C GLY A 102 -19.50 -7.60 -0.80
N ILE A 103 -19.70 -6.81 -1.86
CA ILE A 103 -18.95 -5.56 -2.08
C ILE A 103 -19.04 -4.59 -0.86
N PRO A 104 -20.23 -4.30 -0.27
CA PRO A 104 -20.30 -3.46 0.92
C PRO A 104 -19.52 -4.05 2.11
N PHE A 105 -19.52 -5.38 2.25
CA PHE A 105 -18.76 -6.07 3.29
C PHE A 105 -17.26 -6.02 3.01
N ALA A 106 -16.85 -6.16 1.75
CA ALA A 106 -15.46 -6.02 1.32
C ALA A 106 -14.92 -4.63 1.68
N ILE A 107 -15.69 -3.57 1.38
CA ILE A 107 -15.35 -2.19 1.77
C ILE A 107 -15.25 -2.08 3.30
N TYR A 108 -16.23 -2.62 4.03
CA TYR A 108 -16.21 -2.59 5.49
C TYR A 108 -14.94 -3.24 6.08
N PHE A 109 -14.58 -4.44 5.63
CA PHE A 109 -13.39 -5.16 6.09
C PHE A 109 -12.08 -4.54 5.60
N ALA A 110 -12.03 -4.02 4.37
CA ALA A 110 -10.87 -3.30 3.84
C ALA A 110 -10.54 -2.07 4.70
N VAL A 111 -11.55 -1.28 5.07
CA VAL A 111 -11.38 -0.11 5.94
C VAL A 111 -11.04 -0.54 7.37
N ARG A 112 -11.76 -1.52 7.92
CA ARG A 112 -11.54 -2.03 9.29
C ARG A 112 -10.11 -2.54 9.48
N TRP A 113 -9.56 -3.19 8.47
CA TRP A 113 -8.21 -3.72 8.49
C TRP A 113 -7.17 -2.81 7.85
N GLY A 114 -7.52 -1.57 7.47
CA GLY A 114 -6.62 -0.67 6.72
C GLY A 114 -5.30 -0.33 7.42
N PHE A 115 -5.18 -0.55 8.73
CA PHE A 115 -3.97 -0.28 9.51
C PHE A 115 -3.17 -1.54 9.90
N PHE A 116 -3.49 -2.71 9.34
CA PHE A 116 -2.84 -3.96 9.76
C PHE A 116 -1.31 -3.92 9.57
N ILE A 117 -0.82 -3.29 8.50
CA ILE A 117 0.63 -3.14 8.25
C ILE A 117 1.27 -2.34 9.39
N GLN A 118 0.66 -1.21 9.77
CA GLN A 118 1.16 -0.30 10.79
C GLN A 118 1.12 -0.95 12.18
N THR A 119 0.04 -1.66 12.52
CA THR A 119 -0.04 -2.39 13.80
C THR A 119 1.08 -3.43 13.92
N ILE A 120 1.37 -4.21 12.87
CA ILE A 120 2.48 -5.18 12.86
C ILE A 120 3.83 -4.45 12.98
N MET A 121 4.00 -3.35 12.25
CA MET A 121 5.27 -2.61 12.17
C MET A 121 5.57 -1.70 13.37
N PHE A 122 4.57 -1.33 14.17
CA PHE A 122 4.78 -0.47 15.35
C PHE A 122 4.40 -1.12 16.68
N GLU A 123 3.36 -1.96 16.73
CA GLU A 123 2.85 -2.53 17.99
C GLU A 123 3.37 -3.96 18.27
N LYS A 124 3.99 -4.61 17.28
CA LYS A 124 4.49 -6.00 17.38
C LYS A 124 3.48 -7.06 17.88
N PRO A 125 2.18 -7.02 17.52
CA PRO A 125 1.21 -8.03 17.94
C PRO A 125 1.39 -9.35 17.18
N VAL A 126 0.83 -10.44 17.73
CA VAL A 126 0.65 -11.72 17.02
C VAL A 126 -0.37 -11.55 15.86
N ILE A 127 -0.28 -12.36 14.82
CA ILE A 127 -1.04 -12.30 13.54
C ILE A 127 -2.52 -11.90 13.74
N THR A 128 -3.30 -12.68 14.50
CA THR A 128 -4.74 -12.44 14.67
C THR A 128 -5.05 -11.22 15.52
N ILE A 129 -4.14 -10.84 16.40
CA ILE A 129 -4.26 -9.66 17.26
C ILE A 129 -4.07 -8.39 16.42
N ALA A 130 -3.21 -8.41 15.39
CA ALA A 130 -2.97 -7.26 14.51
C ALA A 130 -4.24 -6.75 13.81
N LEU A 131 -5.03 -7.66 13.21
CA LEU A 131 -6.27 -7.30 12.53
C LEU A 131 -7.37 -6.84 13.51
N GLY A 132 -7.42 -7.46 14.70
CA GLY A 132 -8.28 -7.03 15.79
C GLY A 132 -7.97 -5.60 16.22
N ARG A 133 -6.68 -5.32 16.47
CA ARG A 133 -6.16 -4.01 16.86
C ARG A 133 -6.42 -2.94 15.81
N SER A 134 -6.17 -3.23 14.53
CA SER A 134 -6.57 -2.33 13.43
C SER A 134 -8.06 -2.00 13.51
N GLY A 135 -8.90 -3.01 13.75
CA GLY A 135 -10.34 -2.81 13.90
C GLY A 135 -10.72 -1.92 15.08
N GLU A 136 -10.04 -2.02 16.22
CA GLU A 136 -10.24 -1.14 17.38
C GLU A 136 -9.90 0.32 17.06
N LEU A 137 -8.82 0.55 16.33
CA LEU A 137 -8.41 1.91 15.91
C LEU A 137 -9.40 2.55 14.93
N VAL A 138 -10.05 1.73 14.10
CA VAL A 138 -10.95 2.22 13.04
C VAL A 138 -12.39 2.37 13.54
N LYS A 139 -12.88 1.45 14.39
CA LYS A 139 -14.30 1.33 14.76
C LYS A 139 -14.95 2.62 15.29
N PRO A 140 -14.31 3.43 16.17
CA PRO A 140 -14.94 4.63 16.72
C PRO A 140 -15.21 5.73 15.68
N MET A 141 -14.47 5.73 14.56
CA MET A 141 -14.50 6.80 13.56
C MET A 141 -14.47 6.23 12.14
N TRP A 142 -15.15 5.10 11.92
CA TRP A 142 -15.07 4.34 10.68
C TRP A 142 -15.28 5.21 9.43
N TRP A 143 -16.30 6.08 9.40
CA TRP A 143 -16.57 6.97 8.27
C TRP A 143 -15.47 8.00 8.00
N ARG A 144 -14.84 8.54 9.06
CA ARG A 144 -13.70 9.46 8.89
C ARG A 144 -12.49 8.72 8.37
N VAL A 145 -12.21 7.52 8.90
CA VAL A 145 -11.09 6.70 8.44
C VAL A 145 -11.30 6.30 6.98
N PHE A 146 -12.50 5.82 6.61
CA PHE A 146 -12.86 5.53 5.23
C PHE A 146 -12.63 6.75 4.32
N GLY A 147 -13.15 7.92 4.70
CA GLY A 147 -12.99 9.13 3.89
C GLY A 147 -11.53 9.54 3.69
N VAL A 148 -10.69 9.42 4.72
CA VAL A 148 -9.26 9.75 4.60
C VAL A 148 -8.49 8.68 3.82
N LEU A 149 -8.75 7.39 4.05
CA LEU A 149 -8.14 6.31 3.25
C LEU A 149 -8.51 6.45 1.76
N LEU A 150 -9.78 6.75 1.49
CA LEU A 150 -10.26 7.03 0.13
C LEU A 150 -9.57 8.27 -0.44
N ALA A 151 -9.42 9.35 0.33
CA ALA A 151 -8.74 10.55 -0.14
C ALA A 151 -7.26 10.29 -0.44
N ILE A 152 -6.55 9.49 0.37
CA ILE A 152 -5.15 9.11 0.10
C ILE A 152 -5.07 8.26 -1.16
N PHE A 153 -5.98 7.28 -1.33
CA PHE A 153 -6.05 6.44 -2.53
C PHE A 153 -6.32 7.27 -3.80
N LEU A 154 -7.31 8.17 -3.74
CA LEU A 154 -7.62 9.06 -4.86
C LEU A 154 -6.46 10.01 -5.17
N LEU A 155 -5.80 10.55 -4.15
CA LEU A 155 -4.65 11.44 -4.36
C LEU A 155 -3.49 10.72 -5.04
N GLU A 156 -3.14 9.51 -4.58
CA GLU A 156 -2.07 8.72 -5.19
C GLU A 156 -2.40 8.33 -6.64
N THR A 157 -3.59 7.77 -6.87
CA THR A 157 -4.04 7.38 -8.23
C THR A 157 -4.15 8.57 -9.18
N MET A 158 -4.60 9.74 -8.70
CA MET A 158 -4.62 10.96 -9.51
C MET A 158 -3.22 11.43 -9.88
N VAL A 159 -2.27 11.42 -8.94
CA VAL A 159 -0.88 11.81 -9.22
C VAL A 159 -0.27 10.86 -10.24
N HIS A 160 -0.46 9.55 -10.06
CA HIS A 160 0.01 8.52 -10.98
C HIS A 160 -0.55 8.74 -12.39
N ALA A 161 -1.88 8.81 -12.50
CA ALA A 161 -2.58 8.94 -13.78
C ALA A 161 -2.24 10.22 -14.52
N ILE A 162 -2.15 11.37 -13.83
CA ILE A 162 -1.80 12.64 -14.47
C ILE A 162 -0.42 12.54 -15.13
N ILE A 163 0.56 11.94 -14.45
CA ILE A 163 1.92 11.82 -14.98
C ILE A 163 1.95 10.87 -16.18
N GLU A 164 1.36 9.68 -16.06
CA GLU A 164 1.36 8.68 -17.15
C GLU A 164 0.61 9.17 -18.39
N ILE A 165 -0.62 9.69 -18.22
CA ILE A 165 -1.42 10.22 -19.32
C ILE A 165 -0.66 11.35 -20.03
N SER A 166 -0.03 12.25 -19.28
CA SER A 166 0.77 13.34 -19.85
C SER A 166 1.94 12.81 -20.69
N ILE A 167 2.64 11.79 -20.19
CA ILE A 167 3.75 11.16 -20.93
C ILE A 167 3.22 10.43 -22.17
N GLY A 168 2.09 9.73 -22.07
CA GLY A 168 1.45 9.05 -23.19
C GLY A 168 1.12 10.03 -24.34
N PHE A 169 0.59 11.20 -24.01
CA PHE A 169 0.36 12.25 -25.01
C PHE A 169 1.66 12.79 -25.63
N ILE A 170 2.73 12.95 -24.86
CA ILE A 170 4.04 13.38 -25.38
C ILE A 170 4.60 12.33 -26.36
N LEU A 171 4.46 11.04 -26.06
CA LEU A 171 4.92 9.94 -26.93
C LEU A 171 4.19 9.93 -28.27
N VAL A 172 2.87 10.17 -28.27
CA VAL A 172 2.08 10.29 -29.50
C VAL A 172 2.43 11.58 -30.25
N ALA A 173 2.53 12.73 -29.57
CA ALA A 173 2.83 14.02 -30.20
C ALA A 173 4.20 14.06 -30.89
N THR A 174 5.16 13.27 -30.40
CA THR A 174 6.50 13.16 -30.97
C THR A 174 6.59 12.17 -32.14
N ASN A 175 5.48 11.54 -32.53
CA ASN A 175 5.42 10.46 -33.53
C ASN A 175 6.39 9.31 -33.23
N LEU A 176 6.74 9.10 -31.95
CA LEU A 176 7.53 7.94 -31.52
C LEU A 176 6.71 6.64 -31.60
N VAL A 177 5.40 6.75 -31.77
CA VAL A 177 4.44 5.64 -31.84
C VAL A 177 3.39 5.97 -32.91
N SER A 178 3.16 5.04 -33.83
CA SER A 178 2.23 5.24 -34.96
C SER A 178 0.85 4.63 -34.75
N GLU A 179 0.65 3.83 -33.69
CA GLU A 179 -0.52 2.96 -33.52
C GLU A 179 -1.24 3.08 -32.16
N VAL A 180 -0.82 4.03 -31.31
CA VAL A 180 -1.44 4.25 -29.98
C VAL A 180 -2.50 5.35 -30.08
N GLY A 181 -3.73 5.01 -29.72
CA GLY A 181 -4.87 5.91 -29.66
C GLY A 181 -5.04 6.62 -28.32
N PHE A 182 -5.98 7.57 -28.29
CA PHE A 182 -6.35 8.30 -27.07
C PHE A 182 -6.88 7.38 -25.97
N ILE A 183 -7.70 6.38 -26.34
CA ILE A 183 -8.29 5.44 -25.37
C ILE A 183 -7.19 4.59 -24.73
N ASP A 184 -6.24 4.09 -25.52
CA ASP A 184 -5.12 3.29 -25.02
C ASP A 184 -4.26 4.07 -24.01
N ILE A 185 -4.06 5.39 -24.23
CA ILE A 185 -3.36 6.25 -23.26
C ILE A 185 -4.14 6.35 -21.94
N LEU A 186 -5.47 6.50 -22.00
CA LEU A 186 -6.29 6.56 -20.81
C LEU A 186 -6.31 5.22 -20.07
N GLU A 187 -6.36 4.11 -20.80
CA GLU A 187 -6.34 2.76 -20.21
C GLU A 187 -5.01 2.47 -19.54
N TRP A 188 -3.89 2.84 -20.18
CA TRP A 188 -2.57 2.77 -19.56
C TRP A 188 -2.51 3.59 -18.28
N GLY A 189 -2.86 4.89 -18.36
CA GLY A 189 -2.69 5.80 -17.24
C GLY A 189 -3.68 5.65 -16.07
N LEU A 190 -4.91 5.17 -16.32
CA LEU A 190 -5.94 5.04 -15.28
C LEU A 190 -6.01 3.64 -14.68
N PHE A 191 -5.72 2.62 -15.46
CA PHE A 191 -5.93 1.23 -15.08
C PHE A 191 -4.65 0.39 -15.12
N GLY A 192 -3.51 0.96 -15.53
CA GLY A 192 -2.27 0.22 -15.71
C GLY A 192 -2.35 -0.80 -16.84
N GLY A 193 -3.19 -0.55 -17.86
CA GLY A 193 -3.30 -1.41 -19.03
C GLY A 193 -2.01 -1.42 -19.86
N SER A 194 -1.74 -2.49 -20.61
CA SER A 194 -0.60 -2.53 -21.53
C SER A 194 -1.00 -2.07 -22.92
N PHE A 195 -0.06 -1.46 -23.66
CA PHE A 195 -0.29 -1.13 -25.06
C PHE A 195 -0.22 -2.39 -25.91
N GLU A 196 -1.32 -2.74 -26.58
CA GLU A 196 -1.38 -3.86 -27.51
C GLU A 196 -0.84 -3.49 -28.90
N GLY A 197 -0.29 -4.47 -29.63
CA GLY A 197 0.14 -4.27 -31.03
C GLY A 197 1.42 -3.44 -31.22
N VAL A 198 1.98 -2.87 -30.16
CA VAL A 198 3.19 -2.04 -30.24
C VAL A 198 4.47 -2.86 -30.38
N THR A 199 5.53 -2.21 -30.85
CA THR A 199 6.85 -2.85 -30.91
C THR A 199 7.35 -3.24 -29.51
N PRO A 200 8.07 -4.36 -29.34
CA PRO A 200 8.62 -4.77 -28.04
C PRO A 200 9.52 -3.72 -27.39
N PHE A 201 10.20 -2.91 -28.21
CA PHE A 201 11.01 -1.79 -27.74
C PHE A 201 10.16 -0.69 -27.08
N PHE A 202 9.04 -0.32 -27.71
CA PHE A 202 8.13 0.67 -27.15
C PHE A 202 7.45 0.15 -25.87
N TYR A 203 7.01 -1.11 -25.86
CA TYR A 203 6.48 -1.75 -24.66
C TYR A 203 7.50 -1.74 -23.50
N ALA A 204 8.77 -2.04 -23.76
CA ALA A 204 9.80 -1.96 -22.73
C ALA A 204 9.96 -0.53 -22.18
N ILE A 205 9.85 0.50 -23.03
CA ILE A 205 9.87 1.90 -22.61
C ILE A 205 8.65 2.24 -21.75
N SER A 206 7.44 1.83 -22.14
CA SER A 206 6.23 2.12 -21.37
C SER A 206 6.27 1.47 -19.99
N VAL A 207 6.78 0.24 -19.88
CA VAL A 207 7.00 -0.43 -18.58
C VAL A 207 8.01 0.35 -17.74
N ILE A 208 9.14 0.79 -18.32
CA ILE A 208 10.13 1.59 -17.57
C ILE A 208 9.52 2.90 -17.07
N ILE A 209 8.70 3.57 -17.89
CA ILE A 209 8.00 4.79 -17.49
C ILE A 209 7.04 4.48 -16.34
N HIS A 210 6.20 3.45 -16.47
CA HIS A 210 5.26 3.04 -15.44
C HIS A 210 5.96 2.78 -14.10
N LEU A 211 7.04 2.00 -14.12
CA LEU A 211 7.84 1.71 -12.93
C LEU A 211 8.45 2.97 -12.30
N ALA A 212 8.88 3.93 -13.12
CA ALA A 212 9.40 5.21 -12.63
C ALA A 212 8.30 6.07 -11.99
N VAL A 213 7.11 6.13 -12.58
CA VAL A 213 5.96 6.87 -12.03
C VAL A 213 5.46 6.19 -10.75
N TYR A 214 5.38 4.87 -10.73
CA TYR A 214 5.05 4.07 -9.55
C TYR A 214 6.05 4.30 -8.41
N ALA A 215 7.35 4.34 -8.69
CA ALA A 215 8.40 4.61 -7.70
C ALA A 215 8.21 5.96 -6.98
N LEU A 216 7.65 6.95 -7.67
CA LEU A 216 7.38 8.28 -7.13
C LEU A 216 6.04 8.36 -6.39
N SER A 217 5.01 7.69 -6.91
CA SER A 217 3.64 7.82 -6.42
C SER A 217 3.35 6.88 -5.25
N PHE A 218 3.86 5.65 -5.29
CA PHE A 218 3.59 4.62 -4.29
C PHE A 218 3.86 5.03 -2.82
N PRO A 219 4.96 5.76 -2.50
CA PRO A 219 5.22 6.16 -1.12
C PRO A 219 4.17 7.11 -0.55
N ILE A 220 3.48 7.89 -1.40
CA ILE A 220 2.43 8.82 -0.98
C ILE A 220 1.32 8.05 -0.26
N TRP A 221 0.95 6.88 -0.79
CA TRP A 221 -0.07 6.02 -0.20
C TRP A 221 0.36 5.49 1.18
N ILE A 222 1.53 4.85 1.26
CA ILE A 222 2.00 4.22 2.50
C ILE A 222 2.29 5.26 3.60
N ILE A 223 2.86 6.41 3.25
CA ILE A 223 3.11 7.50 4.21
C ILE A 223 1.78 8.07 4.71
N GLY A 224 0.82 8.32 3.81
CA GLY A 224 -0.50 8.83 4.18
C GLY A 224 -1.23 7.92 5.19
N ILE A 225 -1.26 6.61 4.92
CA ILE A 225 -1.88 5.64 5.83
C ILE A 225 -1.11 5.58 7.16
N THR A 226 0.22 5.67 7.13
CA THR A 226 1.05 5.65 8.34
C THR A 226 0.78 6.86 9.24
N LEU A 227 0.66 8.05 8.67
CA LEU A 227 0.31 9.27 9.43
C LEU A 227 -1.11 9.18 9.98
N LEU A 228 -2.07 8.68 9.19
CA LEU A 228 -3.44 8.46 9.65
C LEU A 228 -3.48 7.48 10.83
N TYR A 229 -2.70 6.40 10.77
CA TYR A 229 -2.56 5.46 11.87
C TYR A 229 -2.05 6.14 13.15
N PHE A 230 -0.97 6.92 13.07
CA PHE A 230 -0.47 7.64 14.27
C PHE A 230 -1.50 8.60 14.84
N ASN A 231 -2.22 9.33 13.98
CA ASN A 231 -3.28 10.22 14.41
C ASN A 231 -4.41 9.47 15.15
N GLN A 232 -4.84 8.32 14.62
CA GLN A 232 -5.87 7.50 15.29
C GLN A 232 -5.38 6.92 16.62
N ARG A 233 -4.15 6.44 16.64
CA ARG A 233 -3.54 5.85 17.83
C ARG A 233 -3.42 6.89 18.95
N ILE A 234 -2.91 8.09 18.66
CA ILE A 234 -2.83 9.20 19.63
C ILE A 234 -4.21 9.57 20.15
N ARG A 235 -5.23 9.63 19.27
CA ARG A 235 -6.58 10.01 19.66
C ARG A 235 -7.25 9.01 20.60
N ILE A 236 -7.02 7.72 20.41
CA ILE A 236 -7.63 6.66 21.22
C ILE A 236 -6.81 6.43 22.51
N GLU A 237 -5.51 6.23 22.40
CA GLU A 237 -4.65 5.96 23.56
C GLU A 237 -4.51 7.19 24.47
N GLY A 238 -4.52 8.41 23.90
CA GLY A 238 -4.50 9.65 24.70
C GLY A 238 -5.76 9.83 25.54
N PHE A 239 -6.93 9.51 24.97
CA PHE A 239 -8.20 9.55 25.70
C PHE A 239 -8.23 8.53 26.85
N ASP A 240 -7.71 7.33 26.62
CA ASP A 240 -7.66 6.29 27.65
C ASP A 240 -6.79 6.70 28.86
N ILE A 241 -5.69 7.44 28.63
CA ILE A 241 -4.82 7.95 29.70
C ILE A 241 -5.54 9.01 30.52
N GLU A 242 -6.21 9.98 29.88
CA GLU A 242 -6.96 11.04 30.57
C GLU A 242 -8.05 10.49 31.50
N MET A 243 -8.68 9.38 31.10
CA MET A 243 -9.71 8.71 31.90
C MET A 243 -9.15 7.89 33.07
N GLN A 244 -7.86 7.53 33.04
CA GLN A 244 -7.18 6.78 34.11
C GLN A 244 -6.50 7.69 35.15
N VAL A 245 -6.27 8.97 34.84
CA VAL A 245 -5.72 9.94 35.79
C VAL A 245 -6.81 10.29 36.82
N PRO A 246 -6.62 10.03 38.12
CA PRO A 246 -7.56 10.46 39.14
C PRO A 246 -7.70 11.99 39.09
N GLN A 247 -8.92 12.51 39.02
CA GLN A 247 -9.16 13.95 39.11
C GLN A 247 -8.67 14.44 40.48
N SER A 248 -7.54 15.14 40.53
CA SER A 248 -6.93 15.64 41.77
C SER A 248 -7.71 16.76 42.47
N ASN A 249 -8.97 17.02 42.09
CA ASN A 249 -9.69 18.25 42.42
C ASN A 249 -10.93 18.03 43.31
N THR A 250 -10.83 17.17 44.32
CA THR A 250 -11.84 17.13 45.41
C THR A 250 -11.24 17.35 46.80
N ILE A 251 -9.94 17.68 46.94
CA ILE A 251 -9.33 17.93 48.27
C ILE A 251 -9.27 19.44 48.60
N GLU A 252 -9.35 20.32 47.61
CA GLU A 252 -9.31 21.78 47.84
C GLU A 252 -10.66 22.42 48.22
N SER A 253 -11.80 21.71 48.06
CA SER A 253 -13.11 22.25 48.46
C SER A 253 -13.50 21.99 49.92
N ASP A 254 -12.73 21.19 50.67
CA ASP A 254 -13.02 20.82 52.06
C ASP A 254 -12.15 21.59 53.09
N LEU A 255 -11.33 22.55 52.63
CA LEU A 255 -10.48 23.40 53.48
C LEU A 255 -10.90 24.89 53.48
N GLY A 256 -12.13 25.20 53.06
CA GLY A 256 -12.73 26.54 53.10
C GLY A 256 -13.82 26.67 54.17
#